data_AF-A0A779ZR32-F1
#
_entry.id   AF-A0A779ZR32-F1
#
_cell.length_a   1.000
_cell.length_b   1.000
_cell.length_c   1.000
_cell.angle_alpha   90.00
_cell.angle_beta   90.00
_cell.angle_gamma   90.00
#
_symmetry.space_group_name_H-M   'P 1'
#
loop_
_entity.id
_entity.type
_entity.pdbx_description
1 polymer ?
#
loop_
_entity_poly.entity_id
_entity_poly.type
_entity_poly.pdbx_seq_one_letter_code
_entity_poly.pdbx_strand_id
1 'polypeptide(L)'
;RFATDARLKIEVVEFYDDQSGYERGLTLPLRHPSGLFDGETEAVWGLNTAYSVVEKSVTTRDYNYRTATAEMMTEQHDATGGDNTTYGEAYHYADNFLQKGDKEAAESGAFYARIRHERYLNEQAILKGQSTSSLLMPGLEIRVQGDDAPAVFRKGVLITGVTASAARDRSYELTFTAIPYSERYGYRPALIPRPVMAGTLPARVTSTVKNDIYAHIDKDGRYRVNLDFDRDTWKPGYESLWVRQSRPYAGDTYGLHL
;
A
#
# COMPACT_ATOMS: atom_id res chain seq x y z
N ARG A 1 -7.18 -9.36 -5.50
CA ARG A 1 -6.92 -10.65 -6.20
C ARG A 1 -7.72 -10.69 -7.50
N PHE A 2 -7.45 -11.65 -8.38
CA PHE A 2 -8.27 -11.91 -9.55
C PHE A 2 -9.16 -13.12 -9.26
N ALA A 3 -10.42 -13.07 -9.68
CA ALA A 3 -11.37 -14.17 -9.56
C ALA A 3 -12.15 -14.30 -10.88
N THR A 4 -12.65 -15.49 -11.19
CA THR A 4 -13.41 -15.72 -12.43
C THR A 4 -14.89 -15.85 -12.12
N ASP A 5 -15.74 -15.02 -12.74
CA ASP A 5 -17.19 -15.25 -12.73
C ASP A 5 -17.53 -16.29 -13.80
N ALA A 6 -17.74 -17.54 -13.37
CA ALA A 6 -18.02 -18.66 -14.28
C ALA A 6 -19.34 -18.51 -15.05
N ARG A 7 -20.33 -17.78 -14.52
CA ARG A 7 -21.62 -17.55 -15.18
C ARG A 7 -21.47 -16.54 -16.32
N LEU A 8 -20.71 -15.46 -16.08
CA LEU A 8 -20.50 -14.38 -17.04
C LEU A 8 -19.29 -14.60 -17.96
N LYS A 9 -18.40 -15.55 -17.61
CA LYS A 9 -17.13 -15.83 -18.31
C LYS A 9 -16.22 -14.60 -18.38
N ILE A 10 -16.14 -13.85 -17.28
CA ILE A 10 -15.28 -12.67 -17.15
C ILE A 10 -14.33 -12.81 -15.97
N GLU A 11 -13.19 -12.13 -16.09
CA GLU A 11 -12.26 -11.92 -14.99
C GLU A 11 -12.72 -10.73 -14.15
N VAL A 12 -12.65 -10.88 -12.83
CA VAL A 12 -13.05 -9.89 -11.83
C VAL A 12 -11.82 -9.52 -11.00
N VAL A 13 -11.60 -8.22 -10.84
CA VAL A 13 -10.59 -7.71 -9.92
C VAL A 13 -11.26 -7.40 -8.60
N GLU A 14 -10.85 -8.10 -7.55
CA GLU A 14 -11.38 -7.94 -6.21
C GLU A 14 -10.38 -7.20 -5.33
N PHE A 15 -10.81 -6.10 -4.73
CA PHE A 15 -10.00 -5.27 -3.85
C PHE A 15 -10.25 -5.65 -2.39
N TYR A 16 -9.16 -5.92 -1.68
CA TYR A 16 -9.16 -6.23 -0.25
C TYR A 16 -8.07 -5.42 0.43
N ASP A 17 -8.31 -5.05 1.67
CA ASP A 17 -7.41 -4.30 2.53
C ASP A 17 -6.96 -5.10 3.77
N ASP A 18 -7.45 -6.33 3.95
CA ASP A 18 -7.11 -7.23 5.05
C ASP A 18 -6.96 -8.70 4.60
N GLN A 19 -6.73 -9.58 5.57
CA GLN A 19 -6.54 -11.02 5.35
C GLN A 19 -7.82 -11.79 5.03
N SER A 20 -9.00 -11.17 5.12
CA SER A 20 -10.28 -11.81 4.76
C SER A 20 -10.35 -12.11 3.26
N GLY A 21 -9.60 -11.36 2.45
CA GLY A 21 -9.46 -11.59 1.02
C GLY A 21 -8.57 -12.77 0.62
N TYR A 22 -7.89 -13.43 1.57
CA TYR A 22 -6.99 -14.54 1.25
C TYR A 22 -7.75 -15.83 1.06
N GLU A 23 -7.44 -16.54 -0.03
CA GLU A 23 -7.91 -17.90 -0.21
C GLU A 23 -7.08 -18.86 0.63
N ARG A 24 -7.70 -19.93 1.12
CA ARG A 24 -7.05 -20.90 2.01
C ARG A 24 -7.44 -22.31 1.63
N GLY A 25 -6.67 -23.28 2.12
CA GLY A 25 -7.01 -24.69 2.07
C GLY A 25 -6.14 -25.51 1.12
N LEU A 26 -5.29 -24.88 0.31
CA LEU A 26 -4.34 -25.62 -0.50
C LEU A 26 -3.13 -26.04 0.33
N THR A 27 -2.84 -27.34 0.32
CA THR A 27 -1.67 -27.92 0.96
C THR A 27 -0.91 -28.76 -0.05
N LEU A 28 0.38 -28.52 -0.20
CA LEU A 28 1.22 -29.18 -1.20
C LEU A 28 2.36 -29.95 -0.53
N PRO A 29 2.70 -31.17 -0.99
CA PRO A 29 3.85 -31.91 -0.48
C PRO A 29 5.17 -31.29 -0.97
N LEU A 30 6.20 -31.31 -0.12
CA LEU A 30 7.58 -31.05 -0.55
C LEU A 30 8.12 -32.27 -1.28
N ARG A 31 8.40 -32.16 -2.59
CA ARG A 31 9.02 -33.23 -3.38
C ARG A 31 9.94 -32.66 -4.45
N HIS A 32 11.19 -33.09 -4.44
CA HIS A 32 12.15 -32.73 -5.50
C HIS A 32 11.82 -33.47 -6.81
N PRO A 33 11.93 -32.80 -7.97
CA PRO A 33 11.84 -33.45 -9.27
C PRO A 33 13.15 -34.21 -9.54
N SER A 34 13.34 -35.34 -8.84
CA SER A 34 14.46 -36.26 -9.04
C SER A 34 13.93 -37.63 -9.43
N GLY A 35 13.95 -37.94 -10.74
CA GLY A 35 13.48 -39.22 -11.29
C GLY A 35 12.78 -39.09 -12.65
N LEU A 36 12.38 -40.24 -13.20
CA LEU A 36 11.55 -40.37 -14.40
C LEU A 36 10.03 -40.29 -14.11
N PHE A 37 9.65 -40.08 -12.83
CA PHE A 37 8.27 -40.18 -12.37
C PHE A 37 7.98 -39.09 -11.33
N ASP A 38 6.97 -38.26 -11.59
CA ASP A 38 6.53 -37.16 -10.71
C ASP A 38 5.45 -37.58 -9.70
N GLY A 39 5.05 -38.85 -9.70
CA GLY A 39 4.04 -39.38 -8.78
C GLY A 39 2.62 -38.90 -9.06
N GLU A 40 2.35 -38.25 -10.20
CA GLU A 40 1.05 -37.67 -10.59
C GLU A 40 0.47 -36.69 -9.55
N THR A 41 1.29 -36.21 -8.61
CA THR A 41 0.85 -35.32 -7.53
C THR A 41 1.50 -33.97 -7.69
N GLU A 42 0.70 -32.90 -7.71
CA GLU A 42 1.22 -31.54 -7.64
C GLU A 42 2.07 -31.36 -6.37
N ALA A 43 3.24 -30.75 -6.49
CA ALA A 43 4.20 -30.62 -5.40
C ALA A 43 4.96 -29.30 -5.46
N VAL A 44 5.64 -28.96 -4.37
CA VAL A 44 6.56 -27.82 -4.30
C VAL A 44 7.99 -28.29 -4.07
N TRP A 45 8.95 -27.53 -4.59
CA TRP A 45 10.39 -27.75 -4.38
C TRP A 45 11.17 -26.46 -4.54
N GLY A 46 12.49 -26.54 -4.34
CA GLY A 46 13.38 -25.39 -4.50
C GLY A 46 13.05 -24.25 -3.53
N LEU A 47 12.52 -24.59 -2.35
CA LEU A 47 12.07 -23.64 -1.35
C LEU A 47 13.26 -22.86 -0.78
N ASN A 48 13.19 -21.54 -0.83
CA ASN A 48 14.22 -20.63 -0.36
C ASN A 48 13.56 -19.49 0.44
N THR A 49 14.26 -19.04 1.49
CA THR A 49 13.86 -17.89 2.29
C THR A 49 15.02 -16.90 2.37
N ALA A 50 14.75 -15.65 2.02
CA ALA A 50 15.64 -14.52 2.27
C ALA A 50 15.06 -13.67 3.40
N TYR A 51 15.87 -13.35 4.40
CA TYR A 51 15.51 -12.48 5.51
C TYR A 51 16.24 -11.15 5.45
N SER A 52 15.55 -10.08 5.84
CA SER A 52 16.11 -8.74 5.99
C SER A 52 15.70 -8.16 7.34
N VAL A 53 16.57 -7.37 7.95
CA VAL A 53 16.20 -6.58 9.14
C VAL A 53 15.37 -5.39 8.67
N VAL A 54 14.21 -5.20 9.29
CA VAL A 54 13.26 -4.12 8.98
C VAL A 54 12.93 -3.32 10.24
N GLU A 55 12.31 -2.18 10.02
CA GLU A 55 11.96 -1.21 11.06
C GLU A 55 11.04 -1.81 12.11
N LYS A 56 11.33 -1.55 13.39
CA LYS A 56 10.56 -2.06 14.53
C LYS A 56 9.29 -1.26 14.79
N SER A 57 9.33 0.03 14.52
CA SER A 57 8.20 0.91 14.73
C SER A 57 8.17 2.03 13.71
N VAL A 58 6.97 2.57 13.52
CA VAL A 58 6.74 3.70 12.62
C VAL A 58 6.05 4.82 13.36
N THR A 59 6.54 6.05 13.16
CA THR A 59 5.90 7.28 13.61
C THR A 59 5.64 8.19 12.42
N THR A 60 4.45 8.77 12.36
CA THR A 60 4.11 9.76 11.34
C THR A 60 3.82 11.11 11.96
N ARG A 61 4.08 12.18 11.22
CA ARG A 61 3.76 13.54 11.64
C ARG A 61 3.31 14.37 10.45
N ASP A 62 2.35 15.25 10.69
CA ASP A 62 1.93 16.24 9.70
C ASP A 62 1.73 17.62 10.32
N TYR A 63 1.34 18.58 9.50
CA TYR A 63 0.95 19.91 9.91
C TYR A 63 -0.37 20.32 9.24
N ASN A 64 -1.41 20.50 10.05
CA ASN A 64 -2.68 21.04 9.60
C ASN A 64 -2.84 22.49 10.07
N TYR A 65 -2.74 23.43 9.16
CA TYR A 65 -2.81 24.87 9.48
C TYR A 65 -4.15 25.30 10.09
N ARG A 66 -5.24 24.55 9.84
CA ARG A 66 -6.56 24.85 10.41
C ARG A 66 -6.60 24.60 11.92
N THR A 67 -5.71 23.75 12.39
CA THR A 67 -5.53 23.36 13.79
C THR A 67 -4.03 23.39 14.11
N ALA A 68 -3.40 24.54 13.88
CA ALA A 68 -1.94 24.68 13.85
C ALA A 68 -1.24 24.27 15.16
N THR A 69 -1.95 24.35 16.30
CA THR A 69 -1.45 23.98 17.63
C THR A 69 -1.70 22.52 18.00
N ALA A 70 -2.42 21.76 17.16
CA ALA A 70 -2.72 20.36 17.44
C ALA A 70 -1.45 19.49 17.36
N GLU A 71 -1.31 18.56 18.29
CA GLU A 71 -0.26 17.55 18.25
C GLU A 71 -0.58 16.52 17.15
N MET A 72 0.16 16.60 16.05
CA MET A 72 -0.05 15.78 14.86
C MET A 72 0.97 14.63 14.72
N MET A 73 1.85 14.44 15.70
CA MET A 73 2.77 13.31 15.75
C MET A 73 2.05 12.10 16.35
N THR A 74 2.10 10.97 15.66
CA THR A 74 1.54 9.72 16.18
C THR A 74 2.43 9.16 17.29
N GLU A 75 1.88 8.24 18.06
CA GLU A 75 2.72 7.35 18.86
C GLU A 75 3.45 6.35 17.95
N GLN A 76 4.50 5.72 18.49
CA GLN A 76 5.21 4.65 17.80
C GLN A 76 4.26 3.47 17.58
N HIS A 77 4.08 3.08 16.32
CA HIS A 77 3.23 1.96 15.96
C HIS A 77 4.05 0.68 15.75
N ASP A 78 3.69 -0.38 16.47
CA ASP A 78 4.25 -1.73 16.30
C ASP A 78 3.14 -2.76 16.02
N ALA A 79 3.09 -3.27 14.78
CA ALA A 79 2.13 -4.30 14.37
C ALA A 79 2.58 -5.72 14.75
N THR A 80 3.87 -5.92 15.04
CA THR A 80 4.42 -7.21 15.44
C THR A 80 4.07 -7.55 16.89
N GLY A 81 3.80 -6.54 17.73
CA GLY A 81 3.52 -6.69 19.16
C GLY A 81 4.74 -7.14 19.96
N GLY A 82 5.91 -6.56 19.68
CA GLY A 82 7.15 -6.78 20.43
C GLY A 82 8.10 -7.83 19.84
N ASP A 83 8.11 -8.01 18.51
CA ASP A 83 9.09 -8.89 17.86
C ASP A 83 10.51 -8.34 18.06
N ASN A 84 11.43 -9.22 18.47
CA ASN A 84 12.83 -8.90 18.73
C ASN A 84 13.72 -9.05 17.49
N THR A 85 13.18 -9.45 16.34
CA THR A 85 13.90 -9.59 15.07
C THR A 85 13.86 -8.33 14.19
N THR A 86 13.15 -7.29 14.63
CA THR A 86 13.08 -5.97 14.00
C THR A 86 13.91 -4.95 14.78
N TYR A 87 14.35 -3.87 14.12
CA TYR A 87 15.18 -2.84 14.77
C TYR A 87 14.97 -1.45 14.17
N GLY A 88 15.12 -0.42 15.01
CA GLY A 88 15.04 0.99 14.59
C GLY A 88 13.61 1.54 14.47
N GLU A 89 13.52 2.84 14.20
CA GLU A 89 12.26 3.58 14.01
C GLU A 89 12.26 4.25 12.64
N ALA A 90 11.16 4.12 11.91
CA ALA A 90 10.89 4.89 10.70
C ALA A 90 10.02 6.12 11.03
N TYR A 91 10.60 7.31 10.83
CA TYR A 91 9.87 8.57 10.95
C TYR A 91 9.46 9.10 9.58
N HIS A 92 8.17 9.40 9.41
CA HIS A 92 7.63 10.00 8.18
C HIS A 92 6.93 11.32 8.46
N TYR A 93 7.18 12.30 7.60
CA TYR A 93 6.55 13.61 7.65
C TYR A 93 5.80 13.92 6.36
N ALA A 94 4.68 14.64 6.49
CA ALA A 94 3.86 15.14 5.37
C ALA A 94 3.18 14.05 4.53
N ASP A 95 2.44 13.16 5.20
CA ASP A 95 1.59 12.15 4.55
C ASP A 95 0.22 12.73 4.07
N ASN A 96 -0.05 13.99 4.40
CA ASN A 96 -1.25 14.80 4.17
C ASN A 96 -2.50 14.32 4.94
N PHE A 97 -2.32 13.75 6.14
CA PHE A 97 -3.45 13.44 7.00
C PHE A 97 -3.94 14.68 7.75
N LEU A 98 -5.26 14.82 7.90
CA LEU A 98 -5.86 15.99 8.55
C LEU A 98 -5.97 15.85 10.07
N GLN A 99 -5.87 14.63 10.59
CA GLN A 99 -5.99 14.30 12.01
C GLN A 99 -5.05 13.16 12.38
N LYS A 100 -4.48 13.21 13.60
CA LYS A 100 -3.67 12.11 14.17
C LYS A 100 -4.45 10.78 14.14
N GLY A 101 -5.70 10.82 14.62
CA GLY A 101 -6.67 9.72 14.60
C GLY A 101 -6.17 8.42 15.24
N ASP A 102 -6.96 7.36 15.08
CA ASP A 102 -6.59 5.99 15.44
C ASP A 102 -6.28 5.16 14.19
N LYS A 103 -5.81 3.93 14.40
CA LYS A 103 -5.40 3.03 13.32
C LYS A 103 -6.54 2.53 12.42
N GLU A 104 -7.79 2.60 12.88
CA GLU A 104 -8.97 2.14 12.12
C GLU A 104 -9.64 3.28 11.34
N ALA A 105 -9.44 4.52 11.78
CA ALA A 105 -9.85 5.72 11.06
C ALA A 105 -9.01 5.87 9.78
N ALA A 106 -9.63 5.57 8.63
CA ALA A 106 -9.01 5.70 7.32
C ALA A 106 -8.37 7.08 7.12
N GLU A 107 -7.20 7.09 6.46
CA GLU A 107 -6.43 8.30 6.14
C GLU A 107 -5.97 9.15 7.35
N SER A 108 -6.04 8.61 8.57
CA SER A 108 -5.43 9.22 9.75
C SER A 108 -3.91 9.01 9.78
N GLY A 109 -3.19 9.77 10.62
CA GLY A 109 -1.77 9.55 10.86
C GLY A 109 -1.47 8.15 11.38
N ALA A 110 -2.26 7.65 12.34
CA ALA A 110 -2.10 6.32 12.90
C ALA A 110 -2.40 5.21 11.87
N PHE A 111 -3.36 5.43 10.97
CA PHE A 111 -3.63 4.55 9.82
C PHE A 111 -2.43 4.47 8.89
N TYR A 112 -1.82 5.60 8.52
CA TYR A 112 -0.62 5.60 7.67
C TYR A 112 0.58 4.94 8.37
N ALA A 113 0.76 5.17 9.68
CA ALA A 113 1.79 4.49 10.46
C ALA A 113 1.63 2.96 10.42
N ARG A 114 0.39 2.46 10.59
CA ARG A 114 0.05 1.04 10.44
C ARG A 114 0.42 0.52 9.06
N ILE A 115 -0.15 1.10 8.00
CA ILE A 115 0.04 0.61 6.63
C ILE A 115 1.52 0.61 6.21
N ARG A 116 2.31 1.61 6.66
CA ARG A 116 3.75 1.67 6.41
C ARG A 116 4.50 0.57 7.16
N HIS A 117 4.20 0.35 8.43
CA HIS A 117 4.84 -0.69 9.21
C HIS A 117 4.56 -2.08 8.64
N GLU A 118 3.31 -2.37 8.30
CA GLU A 118 2.94 -3.64 7.67
C GLU A 118 3.74 -3.87 6.37
N ARG A 119 3.96 -2.82 5.57
CA ARG A 119 4.80 -2.90 4.36
C ARG A 119 6.26 -3.26 4.67
N TYR A 120 6.87 -2.63 5.68
CA TYR A 120 8.23 -3.01 6.11
C TYR A 120 8.27 -4.48 6.55
N LEU A 121 7.28 -4.92 7.31
CA LEU A 121 7.18 -6.32 7.76
C LEU A 121 7.00 -7.31 6.58
N ASN A 122 6.32 -6.92 5.51
CA ASN A 122 6.23 -7.75 4.30
C ASN A 122 7.59 -7.97 3.61
N GLU A 123 8.56 -7.08 3.82
CA GLU A 123 9.92 -7.19 3.26
C GLU A 123 10.88 -7.97 4.19
N GLN A 124 10.48 -8.24 5.42
CA GLN A 124 11.28 -8.95 6.42
C GLN A 124 11.67 -10.36 5.96
N ALA A 125 10.76 -11.05 5.27
CA ALA A 125 10.96 -12.40 4.79
C ALA A 125 10.34 -12.60 3.40
N ILE A 126 11.20 -12.76 2.39
CA ILE A 126 10.79 -13.07 1.02
C ILE A 126 11.06 -14.55 0.75
N LEU A 127 10.00 -15.27 0.43
CA LEU A 127 10.01 -16.70 0.18
C LEU A 127 9.93 -16.93 -1.33
N LYS A 128 10.65 -17.94 -1.81
CA LYS A 128 10.61 -18.39 -3.20
C LYS A 128 10.49 -19.90 -3.27
N GLY A 129 9.88 -20.38 -4.34
CA GLY A 129 9.79 -21.80 -4.61
C GLY A 129 9.34 -22.09 -6.03
N GLN A 130 9.31 -23.37 -6.36
CA GLN A 130 8.81 -23.90 -7.61
C GLN A 130 7.65 -24.86 -7.34
N SER A 131 6.75 -24.99 -8.30
CA SER A 131 5.59 -25.89 -8.21
C SER A 131 5.13 -26.35 -9.58
N THR A 132 4.48 -27.51 -9.63
CA THR A 132 3.67 -27.96 -10.78
C THR A 132 2.18 -27.62 -10.61
N SER A 133 1.76 -27.10 -9.45
CA SER A 133 0.35 -26.84 -9.18
C SER A 133 -0.21 -25.68 -9.99
N SER A 134 -1.21 -25.96 -10.81
CA SER A 134 -1.91 -24.92 -11.59
C SER A 134 -2.81 -24.01 -10.73
N LEU A 135 -3.05 -24.40 -9.47
CA LEU A 135 -3.92 -23.68 -8.54
C LEU A 135 -3.21 -22.50 -7.85
N LEU A 136 -1.89 -22.39 -7.94
CA LEU A 136 -1.17 -21.31 -7.29
C LEU A 136 -1.44 -19.97 -7.99
N MET A 137 -1.91 -19.01 -7.19
CA MET A 137 -2.21 -17.65 -7.63
C MET A 137 -1.91 -16.64 -6.51
N PRO A 138 -1.58 -15.39 -6.86
CA PRO A 138 -1.44 -14.33 -5.86
C PRO A 138 -2.70 -14.16 -5.01
N GLY A 139 -2.54 -14.13 -3.69
CA GLY A 139 -3.64 -14.07 -2.73
C GLY A 139 -4.05 -15.43 -2.13
N LEU A 140 -3.43 -16.53 -2.56
CA LEU A 140 -3.64 -17.86 -1.97
C LEU A 140 -2.65 -18.11 -0.81
N GLU A 141 -3.16 -18.47 0.35
CA GLU A 141 -2.39 -19.06 1.46
C GLU A 141 -2.20 -20.55 1.20
N ILE A 142 -0.94 -20.99 1.18
CA ILE A 142 -0.59 -22.41 1.08
C ILE A 142 0.18 -22.88 2.31
N ARG A 143 0.06 -24.17 2.60
CA ARG A 143 0.93 -24.87 3.55
C ARG A 143 1.71 -25.96 2.84
N VAL A 144 2.95 -26.17 3.25
CA VAL A 144 3.78 -27.25 2.72
C VAL A 144 3.81 -28.40 3.70
N GLN A 145 3.53 -29.62 3.23
CA GLN A 145 3.62 -30.86 3.98
C GLN A 145 5.04 -31.46 3.91
N GLY A 146 5.38 -32.21 4.96
CA GLY A 146 6.66 -32.91 5.11
C GLY A 146 7.51 -32.28 6.20
N ASP A 147 8.07 -33.11 7.09
CA ASP A 147 8.86 -32.64 8.23
C ASP A 147 10.15 -31.91 7.80
N ASP A 148 10.66 -32.28 6.62
CA ASP A 148 11.85 -31.68 6.00
C ASP A 148 11.58 -30.28 5.41
N ALA A 149 10.31 -29.85 5.31
CA ALA A 149 9.99 -28.52 4.80
C ALA A 149 10.36 -27.43 5.81
N PRO A 150 10.94 -26.29 5.36
CA PRO A 150 11.29 -25.21 6.25
C PRO A 150 10.07 -24.73 7.04
N ALA A 151 10.25 -24.47 8.34
CA ALA A 151 9.15 -24.23 9.28
C ALA A 151 8.20 -23.10 8.85
N VAL A 152 8.72 -22.07 8.15
CA VAL A 152 7.92 -20.97 7.62
C VAL A 152 6.88 -21.44 6.59
N PHE A 153 7.25 -22.36 5.70
CA PHE A 153 6.34 -22.94 4.70
C PHE A 153 5.31 -23.90 5.32
N ARG A 154 5.67 -24.57 6.42
CA ARG A 154 4.74 -25.43 7.17
C ARG A 154 3.67 -24.63 7.92
N LYS A 155 4.03 -23.48 8.49
CA LYS A 155 3.10 -22.60 9.22
C LYS A 155 2.07 -21.91 8.30
N GLY A 156 2.45 -21.67 7.05
CA GLY A 156 1.59 -21.04 6.05
C GLY A 156 2.28 -19.84 5.40
N VAL A 157 2.12 -19.74 4.08
CA VAL A 157 2.73 -18.67 3.28
C VAL A 157 1.70 -18.14 2.30
N LEU A 158 1.68 -16.82 2.14
CA LEU A 158 0.80 -16.14 1.18
C LEU A 158 1.57 -15.95 -0.12
N ILE A 159 1.03 -16.49 -1.23
CA ILE A 159 1.57 -16.27 -2.55
C ILE A 159 1.36 -14.81 -2.96
N THR A 160 2.45 -14.13 -3.32
CA THR A 160 2.45 -12.71 -3.74
C THR A 160 2.72 -12.53 -5.23
N GLY A 161 3.30 -13.54 -5.88
CA GLY A 161 3.64 -13.50 -7.30
C GLY A 161 3.85 -14.89 -7.85
N VAL A 162 3.51 -15.09 -9.11
CA VAL A 162 3.68 -16.36 -9.84
C VAL A 162 4.21 -16.04 -11.23
N THR A 163 5.11 -16.87 -11.73
CA THR A 163 5.56 -16.86 -13.12
C THR A 163 5.53 -18.29 -13.62
N ALA A 164 4.62 -18.57 -14.55
CA ALA A 164 4.40 -19.90 -15.10
C ALA A 164 5.00 -20.03 -16.50
N SER A 165 5.47 -21.23 -16.82
CA SER A 165 5.98 -21.60 -18.14
C SER A 165 5.39 -22.95 -18.53
N ALA A 166 4.89 -23.05 -19.76
CA ALA A 166 4.42 -24.30 -20.35
C ALA A 166 4.67 -24.29 -21.86
N ALA A 167 5.02 -25.45 -22.41
CA ALA A 167 5.22 -25.64 -23.85
C ALA A 167 4.64 -26.99 -24.28
N ARG A 168 4.54 -27.24 -25.58
CA ARG A 168 4.04 -28.55 -26.07
C ARG A 168 5.03 -29.69 -25.80
N ASP A 169 6.31 -29.36 -25.67
CA ASP A 169 7.43 -30.26 -25.41
C ASP A 169 7.93 -30.17 -23.95
N ARG A 170 7.23 -29.43 -23.08
CA ARG A 170 7.62 -29.25 -21.68
C ARG A 170 6.41 -29.19 -20.76
N SER A 171 6.50 -29.90 -19.63
CA SER A 171 5.49 -29.85 -18.56
C SER A 171 5.27 -28.43 -18.03
N TYR A 172 4.06 -28.19 -17.52
CA TYR A 172 3.73 -26.96 -16.81
C TYR A 172 4.54 -26.87 -15.52
N GLU A 173 5.23 -25.75 -15.35
CA GLU A 173 5.98 -25.41 -14.14
C GLU A 173 5.79 -23.94 -13.83
N LEU A 174 5.81 -23.59 -12.55
CA LEU A 174 5.81 -22.20 -12.12
C LEU A 174 6.82 -21.95 -11.02
N THR A 175 7.38 -20.75 -11.02
CA THR A 175 8.10 -20.16 -9.89
C THR A 175 7.18 -19.20 -9.16
N PHE A 176 7.19 -19.22 -7.83
CA PHE A 176 6.39 -18.30 -7.04
C PHE A 176 7.24 -17.51 -6.05
N THR A 177 6.74 -16.32 -5.70
CA THR A 177 7.17 -15.54 -4.54
C THR A 177 6.08 -15.54 -3.50
N ALA A 178 6.47 -15.53 -2.23
CA ALA A 178 5.53 -15.54 -1.12
C ALA A 178 6.10 -14.76 0.08
N ILE A 179 5.22 -14.48 1.04
CA ILE A 179 5.57 -13.97 2.36
C ILE A 179 5.00 -14.90 3.43
N PRO A 180 5.54 -14.94 4.66
CA PRO A 180 4.92 -15.67 5.74
C PRO A 180 3.49 -15.18 6.00
N TYR A 181 2.56 -16.10 6.24
CA TYR A 181 1.23 -15.72 6.69
C TYR A 181 1.28 -15.17 8.13
N SER A 182 0.56 -14.08 8.38
CA SER A 182 0.44 -13.43 9.69
C SER A 182 -1.01 -13.08 9.97
N GLU A 183 -1.47 -13.35 11.19
CA GLU A 183 -2.79 -12.91 11.67
C GLU A 183 -2.79 -11.45 12.12
N ARG A 184 -1.60 -10.85 12.34
CA ARG A 184 -1.47 -9.50 12.90
C ARG A 184 -1.44 -8.40 11.84
N TYR A 185 -0.94 -8.72 10.64
CA TYR A 185 -0.79 -7.77 9.55
C TYR A 185 -0.97 -8.46 8.20
N GLY A 186 -1.43 -7.68 7.21
CA GLY A 186 -1.65 -8.17 5.85
C GLY A 186 -0.48 -7.89 4.91
N TYR A 187 -0.57 -8.43 3.71
CA TYR A 187 0.22 -8.01 2.56
C TYR A 187 -0.06 -6.56 2.17
N ARG A 188 1.00 -5.78 2.00
CA ARG A 188 0.98 -4.44 1.41
C ARG A 188 1.83 -4.42 0.14
N PRO A 189 1.28 -3.96 -0.99
CA PRO A 189 2.07 -3.78 -2.19
C PRO A 189 3.12 -2.68 -2.00
N ALA A 190 4.14 -2.72 -2.84
CA ALA A 190 5.16 -1.68 -2.91
C ALA A 190 4.52 -0.29 -3.08
N LEU A 191 5.07 0.70 -2.38
CA LEU A 191 4.57 2.06 -2.44
C LEU A 191 4.90 2.68 -3.80
N ILE A 192 3.88 3.10 -4.54
CA ILE A 192 4.08 3.92 -5.75
C ILE A 192 4.40 5.35 -5.30
N PRO A 193 5.53 5.94 -5.73
CA PRO A 193 5.86 7.32 -5.41
C PRO A 193 4.75 8.27 -5.87
N ARG A 194 4.36 9.21 -5.00
CA ARG A 194 3.37 10.24 -5.35
C ARG A 194 3.94 11.11 -6.48
N PRO A 195 3.12 11.53 -7.47
CA PRO A 195 3.55 12.49 -8.47
C PRO A 195 4.08 13.78 -7.82
N VAL A 196 5.19 14.29 -8.33
CA VAL A 196 5.83 15.52 -7.83
C VAL A 196 5.69 16.62 -8.87
N MET A 197 5.11 17.75 -8.47
CA MET A 197 5.15 18.98 -9.26
C MET A 197 6.46 19.71 -8.96
N ALA A 198 7.40 19.68 -9.89
CA ALA A 198 8.66 20.40 -9.75
C ALA A 198 8.46 21.90 -10.04
N GLY A 199 8.74 22.75 -9.06
CA GLY A 199 8.68 24.20 -9.21
C GLY A 199 7.29 24.81 -9.00
N THR A 200 7.12 26.04 -9.47
CA THR A 200 5.86 26.79 -9.38
C THR A 200 5.10 26.72 -10.70
N LEU A 201 3.79 26.57 -10.61
CA LEU A 201 2.91 26.52 -11.78
C LEU A 201 2.11 27.83 -11.87
N PRO A 202 2.02 28.44 -13.07
CA PRO A 202 1.14 29.59 -13.26
C PRO A 202 -0.32 29.17 -13.13
N ALA A 203 -1.11 30.04 -12.52
CA ALA A 203 -2.53 29.85 -12.34
C ALA A 203 -3.25 31.21 -12.35
N ARG A 204 -4.50 31.21 -12.79
CA ARG A 204 -5.37 32.41 -12.77
C ARG A 204 -6.36 32.31 -11.61
N VAL A 205 -6.51 33.38 -10.83
CA VAL A 205 -7.55 33.44 -9.79
C VAL A 205 -8.93 33.43 -10.45
N THR A 206 -9.85 32.65 -9.89
CA THR A 206 -11.20 32.43 -10.42
C THR A 206 -12.27 32.84 -9.43
N SER A 207 -13.43 33.29 -9.93
CA SER A 207 -14.61 33.63 -9.13
C SER A 207 -15.84 32.85 -9.60
N THR A 208 -16.75 32.60 -8.67
CA THR A 208 -18.09 32.06 -8.96
C THR A 208 -19.02 33.11 -9.55
N VAL A 209 -18.67 34.40 -9.44
CA VAL A 209 -19.40 35.54 -10.00
C VAL A 209 -18.79 35.94 -11.33
N LYS A 210 -19.64 36.09 -12.35
CA LYS A 210 -19.19 36.52 -13.69
C LYS A 210 -18.72 37.98 -13.62
N ASN A 211 -17.53 38.26 -14.16
CA ASN A 211 -16.90 39.59 -14.14
C ASN A 211 -16.80 40.17 -12.73
N ASP A 212 -16.50 39.32 -11.75
CA ASP A 212 -16.25 39.77 -10.38
C ASP A 212 -15.12 40.81 -10.37
N ILE A 213 -15.39 41.95 -9.73
CA ILE A 213 -14.42 43.03 -9.58
C ILE A 213 -13.44 42.74 -8.44
N TYR A 214 -13.76 41.79 -7.56
CA TYR A 214 -12.90 41.32 -6.48
C TYR A 214 -12.53 39.86 -6.66
N ALA A 215 -11.43 39.47 -6.02
CA ALA A 215 -11.07 38.06 -5.95
C ALA A 215 -12.01 37.34 -4.97
N HIS A 216 -12.54 36.19 -5.40
CA HIS A 216 -13.39 35.36 -4.55
C HIS A 216 -12.53 34.63 -3.52
N ILE A 217 -12.66 35.07 -2.26
CA ILE A 217 -11.95 34.51 -1.11
C ILE A 217 -12.91 33.86 -0.11
N ASP A 218 -12.40 32.90 0.66
CA ASP A 218 -13.12 32.38 1.81
C ASP A 218 -12.80 33.14 3.10
N LYS A 219 -13.46 32.73 4.20
CA LYS A 219 -13.28 33.32 5.53
C LYS A 219 -11.85 33.26 6.07
N ASP A 220 -11.00 32.38 5.52
CA ASP A 220 -9.61 32.20 5.92
C ASP A 220 -8.65 32.91 4.93
N GLY A 221 -9.18 33.72 3.99
CA GLY A 221 -8.39 34.46 3.00
C GLY A 221 -7.76 33.57 1.92
N ARG A 222 -8.35 32.41 1.63
CA ARG A 222 -7.89 31.48 0.60
C ARG A 222 -8.56 31.77 -0.74
N TYR A 223 -7.92 31.37 -1.82
CA TYR A 223 -8.37 31.62 -3.19
C TYR A 223 -8.65 30.32 -3.92
N ARG A 224 -9.45 30.39 -5.00
CA ARG A 224 -9.53 29.33 -6.01
C ARG A 224 -8.81 29.79 -7.27
N VAL A 225 -8.17 28.85 -7.94
CA VAL A 225 -7.33 29.13 -9.10
C VAL A 225 -7.60 28.11 -10.20
N ASN A 226 -7.46 28.54 -11.45
CA ASN A 226 -7.40 27.67 -12.61
C ASN A 226 -5.93 27.50 -13.01
N LEU A 227 -5.45 26.26 -13.03
CA LEU A 227 -4.08 25.91 -13.41
C LEU A 227 -3.98 25.82 -14.94
N ASP A 228 -2.96 26.43 -15.54
CA ASP A 228 -2.87 26.52 -17.01
C ASP A 228 -2.73 25.15 -17.72
N PHE A 229 -2.32 24.09 -17.00
CA PHE A 229 -2.25 22.74 -17.56
C PHE A 229 -3.59 22.00 -17.50
N ASP A 230 -4.56 22.50 -16.74
CA ASP A 230 -5.88 21.90 -16.66
C ASP A 230 -6.65 22.18 -17.96
N ARG A 231 -7.06 21.10 -18.61
CA ARG A 231 -7.75 21.12 -19.91
C ARG A 231 -9.24 20.82 -19.77
N ASP A 232 -9.68 20.45 -18.57
CA ASP A 232 -11.08 20.15 -18.31
C ASP A 232 -11.90 21.43 -18.21
N THR A 233 -13.20 21.30 -18.48
CA THR A 233 -14.14 22.42 -18.36
C THR A 233 -14.85 22.34 -17.03
N TRP A 234 -14.61 23.35 -16.20
CA TRP A 234 -15.22 23.49 -14.89
C TRP A 234 -16.22 24.64 -14.87
N LYS A 235 -17.13 24.61 -13.89
CA LYS A 235 -17.92 25.79 -13.55
C LYS A 235 -16.97 26.86 -12.99
N PRO A 236 -17.08 28.14 -13.41
CA PRO A 236 -16.24 29.22 -12.89
C PRO A 236 -16.19 29.25 -11.37
N GLY A 237 -14.98 29.31 -10.81
CA GLY A 237 -14.71 29.31 -9.39
C GLY A 237 -14.81 27.94 -8.73
N TYR A 238 -14.72 26.82 -9.47
CA TYR A 238 -14.67 25.44 -8.97
C TYR A 238 -13.52 24.61 -9.58
N GLU A 239 -12.57 25.26 -10.21
CA GLU A 239 -11.39 24.68 -10.88
C GLU A 239 -10.38 24.08 -9.90
N SER A 240 -10.37 24.55 -8.64
CA SER A 240 -9.47 24.05 -7.61
C SER A 240 -10.10 23.98 -6.22
N LEU A 241 -9.42 23.25 -5.33
CA LEU A 241 -9.56 23.43 -3.90
C LEU A 241 -9.04 24.80 -3.46
N TRP A 242 -9.36 25.20 -2.23
CA TRP A 242 -8.91 26.45 -1.63
C TRP A 242 -7.39 26.46 -1.40
N VAL A 243 -6.69 27.41 -2.02
CA VAL A 243 -5.24 27.60 -1.94
C VAL A 243 -4.92 28.78 -1.04
N ARG A 244 -3.92 28.62 -0.17
CA ARG A 244 -3.41 29.71 0.69
C ARG A 244 -2.48 30.61 -0.13
N GLN A 245 -2.62 31.92 0.04
CA GLN A 245 -1.69 32.89 -0.55
C GLN A 245 -0.56 33.19 0.43
N SER A 246 0.69 33.14 -0.05
CA SER A 246 1.83 33.68 0.70
C SER A 246 1.72 35.20 0.83
N ARG A 247 2.01 35.74 2.01
CA ARG A 247 1.88 37.17 2.31
C ARG A 247 3.24 37.77 2.70
N PRO A 248 3.53 39.04 2.33
CA PRO A 248 4.72 39.73 2.81
C PRO A 248 4.76 39.90 4.34
N TYR A 249 3.59 40.02 4.98
CA TYR A 249 3.45 40.07 6.43
C TYR A 249 2.17 39.35 6.87
N ALA A 250 2.32 38.36 7.74
CA ALA A 250 1.24 37.62 8.38
C ALA A 250 1.52 37.50 9.89
N GLY A 251 0.49 37.75 10.70
CA GLY A 251 0.52 37.62 12.15
C GLY A 251 -0.87 37.21 12.66
N ASP A 252 -0.97 36.93 13.95
CA ASP A 252 -2.22 36.46 14.58
C ASP A 252 -3.33 37.52 14.52
N THR A 253 -3.02 38.77 14.92
CA THR A 253 -3.97 39.89 14.92
C THR A 253 -3.80 40.85 13.74
N TYR A 254 -2.56 41.06 13.29
CA TYR A 254 -2.23 42.04 12.25
C TYR A 254 -1.53 41.36 11.08
N GLY A 255 -1.77 41.87 9.88
CA GLY A 255 -1.13 41.39 8.67
C GLY A 255 -1.40 42.32 7.49
N LEU A 256 -0.76 42.03 6.36
CA LEU A 256 -0.98 42.75 5.12
C LEU A 256 -1.84 41.92 4.18
N HIS A 257 -3.07 42.38 3.91
CA HIS A 257 -3.94 41.81 2.89
C HIS A 257 -4.00 42.77 1.70
N LEU A 258 -3.48 42.31 0.56
CA LEU A 258 -3.56 42.95 -0.75
C LEU A 258 -4.60 42.25 -1.59
#